data_AF-A0A5C8KXH2-F1
#
_entry.id   AF-A0A5C8KXH2-F1
#
_cell.length_a   1.000
_cell.length_b   1.000
_cell.length_c   1.000
_cell.angle_alpha   90.00
_cell.angle_beta   90.00
_cell.angle_gamma   90.00
#
_symmetry.space_group_name_H-M   'P 1'
#
loop_
_entity.id
_entity.type
_entity.pdbx_description
1 polymer ?
#
loop_
_entity_poly.entity_id
_entity_poly.type
_entity_poly.pdbx_seq_one_letter_code
_entity_poly.pdbx_strand_id
1 'polypeptide(L)'
;MDAVPERLRRAVSIPGAGGASSGAALDFPHDDARRSDMTGADTTGSGCGAIALLPAEEYRRERWPNGAGWTRQIASASEAGTGLLWRLSIAEITSEASYSLFHGLQRHQVLLQGDGIVLELEGAPAQRAEPPFGQVSFPGELPARCTLLGGPVHMFNLFHRPDRFDLSLWRRPVVGPMYFFPASGETWAMHLLSGQAELGGRGGGCMMQQGDSALLGAAGGCPGRVSLEGGGEVLVARLTPRAPAGADS
;
A
#
# COMPACT_ATOMS: atom_id res chain seq x y z
N MET A 1 13.01 22.05 -28.45
CA MET A 1 13.21 22.36 -27.01
C MET A 1 11.82 22.28 -26.43
N ASP A 2 11.35 21.04 -26.32
CA ASP A 2 9.92 20.74 -26.29
C ASP A 2 9.49 20.44 -24.86
N ALA A 3 8.52 21.23 -24.42
CA ALA A 3 7.94 21.19 -23.10
C ALA A 3 7.23 19.84 -22.87
N VAL A 4 7.66 19.12 -21.84
CA VAL A 4 6.97 17.95 -21.30
C VAL A 4 5.71 18.44 -20.59
N PRO A 5 4.50 17.95 -20.90
CA PRO A 5 3.28 18.39 -20.23
C PRO A 5 3.22 17.85 -18.79
N GLU A 6 3.12 18.76 -17.83
CA GLU A 6 2.99 18.49 -16.40
C GLU A 6 1.55 18.02 -16.08
N ARG A 7 1.27 16.71 -16.17
CA ARG A 7 0.02 16.12 -15.67
C ARG A 7 0.26 15.50 -14.30
N LEU A 8 -0.24 16.19 -13.27
CA LEU A 8 -0.16 15.83 -11.85
C LEU A 8 -1.00 14.56 -11.55
N ARG A 9 -0.44 13.36 -11.69
CA ARG A 9 -1.09 12.11 -11.25
C ARG A 9 -0.85 11.86 -9.75
N ARG A 10 -1.93 11.61 -8.99
CA ARG A 10 -1.98 11.43 -7.52
C ARG A 10 -1.88 9.94 -7.15
N ALA A 11 -1.45 9.63 -5.93
CA ALA A 11 -1.53 8.29 -5.35
C ALA A 11 -2.96 7.73 -5.46
N VAL A 12 -3.08 6.41 -5.64
CA VAL A 12 -4.40 5.77 -5.75
C VAL A 12 -5.06 5.72 -4.38
N SER A 13 -6.03 6.62 -4.20
CA SER A 13 -6.95 6.62 -3.06
C SER A 13 -8.25 5.96 -3.48
N ILE A 14 -8.55 4.81 -2.88
CA ILE A 14 -9.81 4.11 -3.13
C ILE A 14 -10.79 4.53 -2.01
N PRO A 15 -11.90 5.22 -2.33
CA PRO A 15 -12.94 5.44 -1.34
C PRO A 15 -13.51 4.08 -0.90
N GLY A 16 -13.67 3.88 0.42
CA GLY A 16 -14.30 2.67 0.94
C GLY A 16 -15.67 2.42 0.29
N ALA A 17 -16.03 1.15 0.09
CA ALA A 17 -17.35 0.75 -0.41
C ALA A 17 -18.41 1.12 0.66
N GLY A 18 -18.93 2.35 0.59
CA GLY A 18 -19.92 2.87 1.53
C GLY A 18 -21.33 2.70 1.01
N GLY A 19 -22.16 1.96 1.76
CA GLY A 19 -23.60 2.10 1.71
C GLY A 19 -23.99 3.50 2.21
N ALA A 20 -24.93 4.14 1.52
CA ALA A 20 -25.33 5.51 1.77
C ALA A 20 -25.94 5.70 3.16
N SER A 21 -25.40 6.62 3.96
CA SER A 21 -26.17 7.38 4.95
C SER A 21 -25.54 8.75 5.21
N SER A 22 -26.43 9.73 5.38
CA SER A 22 -26.18 11.17 5.47
C SER A 22 -25.87 11.61 6.90
N GLY A 23 -24.89 12.49 7.10
CA GLY A 23 -24.67 13.21 8.36
C GLY A 23 -23.43 14.11 8.37
N ALA A 24 -23.56 15.29 8.97
CA ALA A 24 -22.70 16.48 8.84
C ALA A 24 -21.26 16.40 9.38
N ALA A 25 -20.48 17.41 8.97
CA ALA A 25 -19.03 17.62 9.04
C ALA A 25 -18.42 18.02 10.40
N LEU A 26 -17.08 17.88 10.53
CA LEU A 26 -16.07 18.79 11.12
C LEU A 26 -14.67 18.28 10.69
N ASP A 27 -13.95 18.91 9.76
CA ASP A 27 -12.98 20.04 9.82
C ASP A 27 -11.56 19.70 10.35
N PHE A 28 -10.58 19.81 9.45
CA PHE A 28 -9.12 19.90 9.68
C PHE A 28 -8.49 20.65 8.49
N PRO A 29 -7.38 21.38 8.68
CA PRO A 29 -7.15 22.67 8.04
C PRO A 29 -6.77 22.59 6.56
N HIS A 30 -7.29 23.59 5.85
CA HIS A 30 -7.03 23.98 4.47
C HIS A 30 -5.57 24.43 4.26
N ASP A 31 -4.99 24.03 3.14
CA ASP A 31 -4.16 24.97 2.38
C ASP A 31 -4.73 25.04 0.96
N ASP A 32 -5.02 26.27 0.56
CA ASP A 32 -5.97 26.66 -0.47
C ASP A 32 -5.20 27.25 -1.64
N ALA A 33 -5.29 26.64 -2.82
CA ALA A 33 -4.87 27.31 -4.05
C ALA A 33 -5.59 26.77 -5.30
N ARG A 34 -6.64 27.52 -5.64
CA ARG A 34 -7.14 27.84 -7.00
C ARG A 34 -7.87 26.73 -7.78
N ARG A 35 -9.17 26.77 -7.59
CA ARG A 35 -10.25 26.36 -8.49
C ARG A 35 -10.12 27.06 -9.86
N SER A 36 -10.09 26.29 -10.93
CA SER A 36 -10.51 26.70 -12.27
C SER A 36 -11.47 25.64 -12.77
N ASP A 37 -12.68 26.07 -13.15
CA ASP A 37 -13.69 25.23 -13.78
C ASP A 37 -13.15 24.59 -15.07
N MET A 38 -13.41 23.29 -15.26
CA MET A 38 -13.77 22.75 -16.57
C MET A 38 -14.40 21.37 -16.44
N THR A 39 -15.63 21.31 -16.91
CA THR A 39 -16.42 20.15 -17.28
C THR A 39 -15.73 19.31 -18.36
N GLY A 40 -15.73 17.99 -18.17
CA GLY A 40 -15.54 16.99 -19.22
C GLY A 40 -14.12 16.45 -19.42
N ALA A 41 -14.05 15.11 -19.50
CA ALA A 41 -13.10 14.28 -20.27
C ALA A 41 -12.34 13.20 -19.47
N ASP A 42 -12.63 11.97 -19.89
CA ASP A 42 -11.70 10.87 -20.16
C ASP A 42 -10.88 10.27 -19.01
N THR A 43 -11.49 9.24 -18.41
CA THR A 43 -10.79 8.03 -17.94
C THR A 43 -9.93 7.43 -19.05
N THR A 44 -8.65 7.79 -19.09
CA THR A 44 -7.61 7.07 -19.85
C THR A 44 -6.42 6.78 -18.94
N GLY A 45 -6.68 6.03 -17.87
CA GLY A 45 -5.70 5.06 -17.39
C GLY A 45 -5.95 3.78 -18.17
N SER A 46 -4.91 3.16 -18.75
CA SER A 46 -5.02 1.83 -19.34
C SER A 46 -5.29 0.81 -18.23
N GLY A 47 -6.52 0.79 -17.74
CA GLY A 47 -7.00 -0.16 -16.75
C GLY A 47 -7.36 -1.44 -17.46
N CYS A 48 -6.57 -2.49 -17.22
CA CYS A 48 -7.09 -3.84 -17.40
C CYS A 48 -8.18 -4.02 -16.32
N GLY A 49 -9.43 -4.17 -16.71
CA GLY A 49 -10.59 -4.14 -15.81
C GLY A 49 -10.35 -4.86 -14.47
N ALA A 50 -10.56 -4.14 -13.36
CA ALA A 50 -10.35 -4.58 -11.96
C ALA A 50 -8.90 -4.88 -11.50
N ILE A 51 -7.89 -4.62 -12.34
CA ILE A 51 -6.46 -4.62 -12.00
C ILE A 51 -5.90 -3.20 -12.19
N ALA A 52 -5.30 -2.63 -11.15
CA ALA A 52 -4.61 -1.35 -11.24
C ALA A 52 -3.09 -1.57 -11.12
N LEU A 53 -2.35 -1.35 -12.20
CA LEU A 53 -0.88 -1.27 -12.18
C LEU A 53 -0.45 0.08 -11.59
N LEU A 54 0.53 0.05 -10.71
CA LEU A 54 1.12 1.19 -10.02
C LEU A 54 2.65 1.16 -10.24
N PRO A 55 3.15 1.79 -11.31
CA PRO A 55 4.58 1.79 -11.64
C PRO A 55 5.40 2.48 -10.55
N ALA A 56 6.58 1.95 -10.24
CA ALA A 56 7.45 2.45 -9.17
C ALA A 56 7.88 3.91 -9.36
N GLU A 57 8.04 4.31 -10.63
CA GLU A 57 8.41 5.67 -11.04
C GLU A 57 7.31 6.71 -10.74
N GLU A 58 6.06 6.29 -10.58
CA GLU A 58 4.95 7.17 -10.27
C GLU A 58 4.82 7.46 -8.76
N TYR A 59 5.57 6.75 -7.90
CA TYR A 59 5.46 6.95 -6.46
C TYR A 59 6.08 8.27 -6.04
N ARG A 60 5.22 9.19 -5.58
CA ARG A 60 5.66 10.48 -5.03
C ARG A 60 6.40 10.27 -3.72
N ARG A 61 7.58 10.87 -3.64
CA ARG A 61 8.47 10.82 -2.48
C ARG A 61 8.29 12.07 -1.62
N GLU A 62 7.99 11.87 -0.34
CA GLU A 62 7.73 12.93 0.63
C GLU A 62 8.72 12.83 1.79
N ARG A 63 9.31 13.96 2.20
CA ARG A 63 10.27 14.00 3.31
C ARG A 63 9.52 13.93 4.63
N TRP A 64 10.04 13.16 5.59
CA TRP A 64 9.51 13.18 6.94
C TRP A 64 9.81 14.51 7.65
N PRO A 65 8.89 15.03 8.48
CA PRO A 65 9.11 16.27 9.23
C PRO A 65 10.36 16.25 10.13
N ASN A 66 10.70 15.08 10.69
CA ASN A 66 11.89 14.89 11.52
C ASN A 66 13.19 14.78 10.71
N GLY A 67 13.11 14.81 9.38
CA GLY A 67 14.26 14.69 8.50
C GLY A 67 14.92 13.30 8.50
N ALA A 68 14.36 12.27 9.14
CA ALA A 68 15.03 10.98 9.28
C ALA A 68 14.78 10.00 8.12
N GLY A 69 13.98 10.39 7.14
CA GLY A 69 13.64 9.52 6.03
C GLY A 69 12.64 10.13 5.05
N TRP A 70 12.14 9.27 4.18
CA TRP A 70 11.15 9.58 3.16
C TRP A 70 10.07 8.52 3.11
N THR A 71 8.88 8.90 2.64
CA THR A 71 7.81 7.97 2.29
C THR A 71 7.52 8.09 0.80
N ARG A 72 7.36 6.95 0.14
CA ARG A 72 6.73 6.82 -1.18
C ARG A 72 5.40 6.12 -1.00
N GLN A 73 4.29 6.85 -1.10
CA GLN A 73 2.97 6.22 -0.98
C GLN A 73 2.64 5.45 -2.27
N ILE A 74 2.23 4.19 -2.12
CA ILE A 74 1.80 3.34 -3.23
C ILE A 74 0.29 3.48 -3.42
N ALA A 75 -0.48 3.15 -2.38
CA ALA A 75 -1.94 3.20 -2.42
C ALA A 75 -2.53 3.24 -1.00
N SER A 76 -3.77 3.69 -0.89
CA SER A 76 -4.51 3.68 0.37
C SER A 76 -6.01 3.60 0.16
N ALA A 77 -6.73 3.10 1.15
CA ALA A 77 -8.17 3.29 1.27
C ALA A 77 -8.52 3.97 2.59
N SER A 78 -9.52 4.84 2.53
CA SER A 78 -10.06 5.56 3.67
C SER A 78 -11.59 5.59 3.59
N GLU A 79 -12.23 5.71 4.75
CA GLU A 79 -13.68 5.82 4.90
C GLU A 79 -14.00 7.08 5.71
N ALA A 80 -15.03 7.83 5.30
CA ALA A 80 -15.47 9.01 6.02
C ALA A 80 -15.88 8.65 7.45
N GLY A 81 -15.49 9.46 8.43
CA GLY A 81 -15.72 9.20 9.86
C GLY A 81 -14.75 8.19 10.48
N THR A 82 -14.37 7.12 9.77
CA THR A 82 -13.43 6.09 10.26
C THR A 82 -11.95 6.47 10.03
N GLY A 83 -11.68 7.23 8.97
CA GLY A 83 -10.32 7.57 8.55
C GLY A 83 -9.66 6.48 7.73
N LEU A 84 -8.34 6.30 7.91
CA LEU A 84 -7.53 5.36 7.13
C LEU A 84 -7.91 3.91 7.44
N LEU A 85 -8.24 3.13 6.41
CA LEU A 85 -8.56 1.71 6.50
C LEU A 85 -7.33 0.84 6.29
N TRP A 86 -6.58 1.13 5.23
CA TRP A 86 -5.29 0.51 4.94
C TRP A 86 -4.43 1.43 4.08
N ARG A 87 -3.11 1.24 4.15
CA ARG A 87 -2.14 1.97 3.34
C ARG A 87 -0.94 1.10 3.01
N LEU A 88 -0.47 1.23 1.77
CA LEU A 88 0.77 0.67 1.27
C LEU A 88 1.74 1.81 0.96
N SER A 89 2.97 1.69 1.44
CA SER A 89 4.02 2.66 1.15
C SER A 89 5.41 2.05 1.22
N ILE A 90 6.41 2.71 0.67
CA ILE A 90 7.82 2.41 0.90
C ILE A 90 8.40 3.51 1.78
N ALA A 91 8.98 3.13 2.91
CA ALA A 91 9.77 4.03 3.75
C ALA A 91 11.24 3.92 3.42
N GLU A 92 11.91 5.03 3.20
CA GLU A 92 13.36 5.13 3.13
C GLU A 92 13.85 5.70 4.46
N ILE A 93 14.50 4.90 5.29
CA ILE A 93 14.97 5.32 6.62
C ILE A 93 16.45 5.62 6.50
N THR A 94 16.83 6.88 6.65
CA THR A 94 18.22 7.34 6.46
C THR A 94 18.95 7.59 7.77
N SER A 95 18.23 7.69 8.88
CA SER A 95 18.80 7.79 10.22
C SER A 95 17.84 7.21 11.25
N GLU A 96 18.33 6.96 12.46
CA GLU A 96 17.49 6.51 13.57
C GLU A 96 16.34 7.49 13.83
N ALA A 97 15.16 6.95 14.13
CA ALA A 97 13.96 7.77 14.34
C ALA A 97 12.90 7.08 15.18
N SER A 98 12.18 7.90 15.95
CA SER A 98 10.89 7.51 16.49
C SER A 98 9.84 7.52 15.38
N TYR A 99 8.98 6.51 15.41
CA TYR A 99 7.88 6.37 14.46
C TYR A 99 6.66 7.18 14.91
N SER A 100 5.90 7.68 13.93
CA SER A 100 4.59 8.28 14.20
C SER A 100 3.59 7.22 14.65
N LEU A 101 2.67 7.64 15.52
CA LEU A 101 1.58 6.81 16.02
C LEU A 101 0.42 6.76 15.02
N PHE A 102 -0.16 5.57 14.85
CA PHE A 102 -1.27 5.27 13.96
C PHE A 102 -2.33 4.46 14.73
N HIS A 103 -3.19 5.16 15.46
CA HIS A 103 -4.17 4.54 16.35
C HIS A 103 -5.17 3.64 15.62
N GLY A 104 -5.36 2.43 16.14
CA GLY A 104 -6.32 1.46 15.61
C GLY A 104 -5.86 0.81 14.30
N LEU A 105 -4.60 0.99 13.92
CA LEU A 105 -4.00 0.35 12.75
C LEU A 105 -2.92 -0.62 13.20
N GLN A 106 -2.89 -1.80 12.59
CA GLN A 106 -1.76 -2.72 12.68
C GLN A 106 -0.73 -2.35 11.59
N ARG A 107 0.56 -2.40 11.93
CA ARG A 107 1.66 -2.13 11.01
C ARG A 107 2.44 -3.41 10.72
N HIS A 108 2.75 -3.62 9.45
CA HIS A 108 3.65 -4.64 8.96
C HIS A 108 4.73 -3.96 8.12
N GLN A 109 6.00 -4.26 8.40
CA GLN A 109 7.11 -3.75 7.60
C GLN A 109 7.95 -4.91 7.09
N VAL A 110 8.32 -4.88 5.81
CA VAL A 110 9.19 -5.86 5.15
C VAL A 110 10.40 -5.14 4.59
N LEU A 111 11.60 -5.61 4.92
CA LEU A 111 12.85 -5.04 4.42
C LEU A 111 13.01 -5.30 2.93
N LEU A 112 13.12 -4.24 2.13
CA LEU A 112 13.37 -4.31 0.69
C LEU A 112 14.85 -4.17 0.35
N GLN A 113 15.57 -3.30 1.06
CA GLN A 113 16.98 -2.98 0.81
C GLN A 113 17.66 -2.48 2.08
N GLY A 114 18.97 -2.76 2.21
CA GLY A 114 19.82 -2.32 3.32
C GLY A 114 20.07 -3.42 4.33
N ASP A 115 20.87 -3.13 5.36
CA ASP A 115 21.38 -4.14 6.31
C ASP A 115 20.37 -4.53 7.41
N GLY A 116 19.22 -3.85 7.44
CA GLY A 116 18.14 -4.12 8.37
C GLY A 116 18.02 -3.13 9.51
N ILE A 117 17.03 -3.39 10.37
CA ILE A 117 16.63 -2.52 11.48
C ILE A 117 16.40 -3.31 12.75
N VAL A 118 16.51 -2.59 13.88
CA VAL A 118 15.93 -2.99 15.16
C VAL A 118 14.82 -2.01 15.52
N LEU A 119 13.66 -2.54 15.88
CA LEU A 119 12.56 -1.79 16.43
C LEU A 119 12.46 -2.05 17.93
N GLU A 120 12.72 -1.00 18.71
CA GLU A 120 12.41 -0.95 20.13
C GLU A 120 10.95 -0.56 20.27
N LEU A 121 10.17 -1.44 20.92
CA LEU A 121 8.73 -1.26 21.11
C LEU A 121 8.45 -1.06 22.60
N GLU A 122 7.70 -0.02 22.94
CA GLU A 122 7.38 0.24 24.34
C GLU A 122 6.52 -0.89 24.92
N GLY A 123 6.96 -1.47 26.04
CA GLY A 123 6.22 -2.56 26.71
C GLY A 123 6.18 -3.88 25.94
N ALA A 124 6.96 -4.05 24.88
CA ALA A 124 7.04 -5.29 24.09
C ALA A 124 8.50 -5.66 23.76
N PRO A 125 8.79 -6.94 23.44
CA PRO A 125 10.11 -7.33 22.98
C PRO A 125 10.51 -6.57 21.71
N ALA A 126 11.78 -6.18 21.64
CA ALA A 126 12.35 -5.59 20.43
C ALA A 126 12.24 -6.58 19.25
N GLN A 127 11.95 -6.05 18.07
CA GLN A 127 11.87 -6.82 16.83
C GLN A 127 13.00 -6.46 15.89
N ARG A 128 13.40 -7.38 15.01
CA ARG A 128 14.46 -7.16 14.01
C ARG A 128 13.95 -7.50 12.63
N ALA A 129 14.32 -6.70 11.64
CA ALA A 129 14.09 -6.99 10.23
C ALA A 129 15.45 -6.98 9.53
N GLU A 130 15.95 -8.15 9.14
CA GLU A 130 17.27 -8.33 8.52
C GLU A 130 17.15 -8.95 7.12
N PRO A 131 18.14 -8.78 6.23
CA PRO A 131 18.11 -9.40 4.91
C PRO A 131 18.11 -10.93 4.94
N PRO A 132 17.51 -11.58 3.93
CA PRO A 132 16.64 -11.00 2.91
C PRO A 132 15.18 -10.91 3.41
N PHE A 133 14.52 -9.77 3.17
CA PHE A 133 13.08 -9.59 3.39
C PHE A 133 12.57 -9.86 4.81
N GLY A 134 13.39 -9.58 5.83
CA GLY A 134 12.97 -9.64 7.22
C GLY A 134 11.72 -8.80 7.47
N GLN A 135 10.83 -9.31 8.31
CA GLN A 135 9.53 -8.72 8.58
C GLN A 135 9.35 -8.44 10.07
N VAL A 136 8.73 -7.30 10.37
CA VAL A 136 8.31 -6.90 11.71
C VAL A 136 6.83 -6.52 11.69
N SER A 137 6.14 -6.72 12.80
CA SER A 137 4.70 -6.44 12.91
C SER A 137 4.33 -6.00 14.32
N PHE A 138 3.67 -4.85 14.43
CA PHE A 138 3.38 -4.21 15.71
C PHE A 138 2.16 -3.28 15.60
N PRO A 139 1.44 -3.03 16.72
CA PRO A 139 0.34 -2.07 16.75
C PRO A 139 0.82 -0.66 16.40
N GLY A 140 0.06 0.07 15.61
CA GLY A 140 0.40 1.41 15.15
C GLY A 140 0.35 2.47 16.24
N GLU A 141 -0.48 2.28 17.27
CA GLU A 141 -0.47 3.09 18.49
C GLU A 141 0.73 2.84 19.42
N LEU A 142 1.51 1.77 19.20
CA LEU A 142 2.63 1.45 20.08
C LEU A 142 3.83 2.34 19.75
N PRO A 143 4.37 3.10 20.73
CA PRO A 143 5.59 3.87 20.51
C PRO A 143 6.74 2.94 20.09
N ALA A 144 7.38 3.32 18.98
CA ALA A 144 8.46 2.53 18.38
C ALA A 144 9.64 3.43 18.01
N ARG A 145 10.85 3.00 18.35
CA ARG A 145 12.11 3.63 17.93
C ARG A 145 12.87 2.69 17.02
N CYS A 146 13.32 3.21 15.88
CA CYS A 146 14.06 2.46 14.88
C CYS A 146 15.55 2.81 14.92
N THR A 147 16.38 1.78 15.03
CA THR A 147 17.84 1.85 14.87
C THR A 147 18.25 1.07 13.63
N LEU A 148 19.16 1.65 12.84
CA LEU A 148 19.72 1.04 11.64
C LEU A 148 20.87 0.11 12.03
N LEU A 149 20.92 -1.09 11.44
CA LEU A 149 22.01 -2.06 11.69
C LEU A 149 23.30 -1.72 10.92
N GLY A 150 23.22 -0.82 9.96
CA GLY A 150 24.35 -0.36 9.15
C GLY A 150 23.97 0.92 8.42
N GLY A 151 23.60 0.80 7.15
CA GLY A 151 23.21 1.93 6.30
C GLY A 151 21.70 2.24 6.24
N PRO A 152 21.32 3.19 5.36
CA PRO A 152 19.92 3.45 5.04
C PRO A 152 19.19 2.19 4.57
N VAL A 153 17.91 2.08 4.93
CA VAL A 153 17.07 0.95 4.54
C VAL A 153 15.83 1.40 3.77
N HIS A 154 15.34 0.53 2.89
CA HIS A 154 14.02 0.66 2.28
C HIS A 154 13.09 -0.41 2.88
N MET A 155 11.92 0.00 3.35
CA MET A 155 10.94 -0.87 3.99
C MET A 155 9.60 -0.76 3.25
N PHE A 156 9.04 -1.86 2.79
CA PHE A 156 7.64 -1.93 2.40
C PHE A 156 6.79 -1.87 3.66
N ASN A 157 5.83 -0.96 3.72
CA ASN A 157 4.90 -0.79 4.82
C ASN A 157 3.49 -1.15 4.37
N LEU A 158 2.83 -1.97 5.19
CA LEU A 158 1.39 -2.19 5.12
C LEU A 158 0.76 -1.81 6.45
N PHE A 159 -0.21 -0.92 6.38
CA PHE A 159 -1.09 -0.56 7.48
C PHE A 159 -2.46 -1.14 7.20
N HIS A 160 -3.14 -1.70 8.20
CA HIS A 160 -4.55 -2.06 8.08
C HIS A 160 -5.28 -1.92 9.42
N ARG A 161 -6.59 -1.70 9.38
CA ARG A 161 -7.48 -1.77 10.55
C ARG A 161 -7.81 -3.24 10.87
N PRO A 162 -7.33 -3.82 11.99
CA PRO A 162 -7.56 -5.24 12.30
C PRO A 162 -9.00 -5.55 12.71
N ASP A 163 -9.77 -4.54 13.11
CA ASP A 163 -11.22 -4.62 13.36
C ASP A 163 -12.05 -4.67 12.06
N ARG A 164 -11.48 -4.23 10.93
CA ARG A 164 -12.18 -4.16 9.63
C ARG A 164 -11.65 -5.15 8.60
N PHE A 165 -10.40 -5.59 8.71
CA PHE A 165 -9.77 -6.49 7.74
C PHE A 165 -8.94 -7.57 8.43
N ASP A 166 -9.10 -8.80 7.96
CA ASP A 166 -8.10 -9.83 8.14
C ASP A 166 -7.00 -9.65 7.08
N LEU A 167 -5.74 -9.75 7.51
CA LEU A 167 -4.59 -9.63 6.63
C LEU A 167 -3.89 -10.97 6.48
N SER A 168 -3.51 -11.29 5.25
CA SER A 168 -2.46 -12.26 4.98
C SER A 168 -1.37 -11.63 4.13
N LEU A 169 -0.10 -11.88 4.47
CA LEU A 169 1.06 -11.35 3.77
C LEU A 169 2.02 -12.50 3.47
N TRP A 170 2.33 -12.70 2.19
CA TRP A 170 3.21 -13.77 1.73
C TRP A 170 4.30 -13.24 0.83
N ARG A 171 5.51 -13.76 1.00
CA ARG A 171 6.57 -13.67 0.00
C ARG A 171 6.58 -14.95 -0.82
N ARG A 172 6.55 -14.83 -2.15
CA ARG A 172 6.53 -15.99 -3.06
C ARG A 172 7.54 -15.80 -4.19
N PRO A 173 8.34 -16.83 -4.51
CA PRO A 173 9.09 -16.83 -5.75
C PRO A 173 8.10 -16.96 -6.93
N VAL A 174 8.33 -16.22 -7.99
CA VAL A 174 7.57 -16.34 -9.23
C VAL A 174 8.25 -17.44 -10.06
N VAL A 175 7.66 -18.63 -10.06
CA VAL A 175 8.14 -19.80 -10.81
C VAL A 175 6.99 -20.35 -11.62
N GLY A 176 7.01 -20.10 -12.93
CA GLY A 176 5.89 -20.43 -13.80
C GLY A 176 4.63 -19.62 -13.47
N PRO A 177 3.45 -20.03 -13.97
CA PRO A 177 2.22 -19.30 -13.77
C PRO A 177 1.67 -19.50 -12.35
N MET A 178 1.48 -18.40 -11.61
CA MET A 178 0.71 -18.36 -10.38
C MET A 178 -0.68 -17.81 -10.64
N TYR A 179 -1.72 -18.39 -10.02
CA TYR A 179 -3.10 -17.95 -10.20
C TYR A 179 -3.69 -17.43 -8.89
N PHE A 180 -4.42 -16.33 -9.00
CA PHE A 180 -5.13 -15.68 -7.92
C PHE A 180 -6.62 -15.60 -8.26
N PHE A 181 -7.44 -15.73 -7.23
CA PHE A 181 -8.90 -15.70 -7.34
C PHE A 181 -9.47 -14.73 -6.31
N PRO A 182 -9.29 -13.40 -6.50
CA PRO A 182 -9.84 -12.41 -5.58
C PRO A 182 -11.36 -12.54 -5.47
N ALA A 183 -11.86 -12.70 -4.25
CA ALA A 183 -13.30 -12.68 -4.01
C ALA A 183 -13.84 -11.24 -4.01
N SER A 184 -15.15 -11.08 -4.18
CA SER A 184 -15.79 -9.77 -4.10
C SER A 184 -15.52 -9.12 -2.74
N GLY A 185 -15.08 -7.86 -2.74
CA GLY A 185 -14.73 -7.11 -1.53
C GLY A 185 -13.31 -7.35 -1.01
N GLU A 186 -12.61 -8.41 -1.45
CA GLU A 186 -11.20 -8.57 -1.11
C GLU A 186 -10.32 -7.58 -1.88
N THR A 187 -9.30 -7.06 -1.20
CA THR A 187 -8.25 -6.29 -1.85
C THR A 187 -6.96 -7.10 -1.82
N TRP A 188 -6.40 -7.35 -3.00
CA TRP A 188 -5.09 -7.98 -3.13
C TRP A 188 -4.09 -6.94 -3.59
N ALA A 189 -2.94 -6.87 -2.93
CA ALA A 189 -1.83 -6.04 -3.35
C ALA A 189 -0.63 -6.92 -3.66
N MET A 190 0.00 -6.67 -4.79
CA MET A 190 1.23 -7.32 -5.22
C MET A 190 2.32 -6.26 -5.32
N HIS A 191 3.51 -6.57 -4.85
CA HIS A 191 4.69 -5.73 -5.02
C HIS A 191 5.85 -6.60 -5.50
N LEU A 192 6.39 -6.29 -6.68
CA LEU A 192 7.44 -7.11 -7.30
C LEU A 192 8.80 -6.75 -6.69
N LEU A 193 9.36 -7.66 -5.91
CA LEU A 193 10.61 -7.44 -5.17
C LEU A 193 11.85 -7.55 -6.07
N SER A 194 11.79 -8.41 -7.08
CA SER A 194 12.86 -8.62 -8.04
C SER A 194 12.33 -9.21 -9.35
N GLY A 195 13.09 -9.06 -10.42
CA GLY A 195 12.77 -9.61 -11.74
C GLY A 195 11.66 -8.84 -12.46
N GLN A 196 10.91 -9.57 -13.29
CA GLN A 196 9.84 -9.05 -14.12
C GLN A 196 8.74 -10.09 -14.24
N ALA A 197 7.48 -9.66 -14.24
CA ALA A 197 6.34 -10.55 -14.34
C ALA A 197 5.17 -9.90 -15.08
N GLU A 198 4.51 -10.68 -15.92
CA GLU A 198 3.26 -10.30 -16.57
C GLU A 198 2.08 -10.69 -15.67
N LEU A 199 1.26 -9.70 -15.35
CA LEU A 199 0.02 -9.87 -14.62
C LEU A 199 -1.15 -9.86 -15.61
N GLY A 200 -1.80 -11.01 -15.80
CA GLY A 200 -2.90 -11.22 -16.74
C GLY A 200 -4.27 -11.33 -16.07
N GLY A 201 -5.31 -10.76 -16.69
CA GLY A 201 -6.68 -10.84 -16.18
C GLY A 201 -7.75 -10.74 -17.28
N ARG A 202 -9.04 -10.74 -16.86
CA ARG A 202 -10.17 -10.46 -17.77
C ARG A 202 -10.12 -8.99 -18.21
N GLY A 203 -9.42 -8.72 -19.31
CA GLY A 203 -9.29 -7.37 -19.87
C GLY A 203 -7.91 -7.05 -20.45
N GLY A 204 -6.95 -7.99 -20.36
CA GLY A 204 -5.58 -7.81 -20.85
C GLY A 204 -4.55 -8.24 -19.82
N GLY A 205 -3.29 -7.94 -20.12
CA GLY A 205 -2.17 -8.10 -19.20
C GLY A 205 -1.41 -6.80 -19.04
N CYS A 206 -0.68 -6.68 -17.92
CA CYS A 206 0.28 -5.62 -17.72
C CYS A 206 1.62 -6.21 -17.28
N MET A 207 2.71 -5.66 -17.83
CA MET A 207 4.06 -6.02 -17.38
C MET A 207 4.38 -5.27 -16.10
N MET A 208 4.88 -5.99 -15.10
CA MET A 208 5.40 -5.44 -13.85
C MET A 208 6.92 -5.59 -13.83
N GLN A 209 7.59 -4.49 -13.53
CA GLN A 209 9.03 -4.44 -13.28
C GLN A 209 9.31 -4.43 -11.78
N GLN A 210 10.57 -4.69 -11.40
CA GLN A 210 11.00 -4.59 -10.02
C GLN A 210 10.60 -3.23 -9.41
N GLY A 211 9.96 -3.28 -8.25
CA GLY A 211 9.45 -2.11 -7.52
C GLY A 211 8.02 -1.73 -7.88
N ASP A 212 7.47 -2.24 -8.98
CA ASP A 212 6.07 -1.99 -9.34
C ASP A 212 5.13 -2.70 -8.37
N SER A 213 3.94 -2.14 -8.24
CA SER A 213 2.86 -2.74 -7.47
C SER A 213 1.61 -2.89 -8.32
N ALA A 214 0.76 -3.83 -7.96
CA ALA A 214 -0.55 -3.99 -8.58
C ALA A 214 -1.62 -4.19 -7.50
N LEU A 215 -2.80 -3.62 -7.72
CA LEU A 215 -3.98 -3.86 -6.89
C LEU A 215 -5.00 -4.66 -7.68
N LEU A 216 -5.48 -5.76 -7.09
CA LEU A 216 -6.60 -6.54 -7.60
C LEU A 216 -7.80 -6.33 -6.68
N GLY A 217 -8.99 -6.18 -7.27
CA GLY A 217 -10.21 -5.95 -6.51
C GLY A 217 -10.44 -4.48 -6.14
N ALA A 218 -9.64 -3.56 -6.73
CA ALA A 218 -9.80 -2.14 -6.52
C ALA A 218 -11.20 -1.66 -6.96
N ALA A 219 -11.77 -0.70 -6.22
CA ALA A 219 -13.08 -0.09 -6.48
C ALA A 219 -14.27 -1.08 -6.54
N GLY A 220 -14.19 -2.21 -5.83
CA GLY A 220 -15.30 -3.17 -5.74
C GLY A 220 -15.50 -4.04 -6.98
N GLY A 221 -14.58 -3.98 -7.95
CA GLY A 221 -14.56 -4.90 -9.08
C GLY A 221 -14.07 -6.28 -8.66
N CYS A 222 -14.60 -7.35 -9.26
CA CYS A 222 -14.04 -8.69 -9.14
C CYS A 222 -13.30 -9.02 -10.45
N PRO A 223 -11.95 -9.09 -10.45
CA PRO A 223 -11.18 -9.37 -11.67
C PRO A 223 -11.34 -10.83 -12.14
N GLY A 224 -11.95 -11.70 -11.32
CA GLY A 224 -12.04 -13.12 -11.56
C GLY A 224 -10.68 -13.79 -11.43
N ARG A 225 -10.32 -14.65 -12.39
CA ARG A 225 -8.99 -15.30 -12.41
C ARG A 225 -7.93 -14.32 -12.87
N VAL A 226 -6.92 -14.10 -12.03
CA VAL A 226 -5.72 -13.32 -12.35
C VAL A 226 -4.53 -14.26 -12.38
N SER A 227 -3.63 -14.11 -13.36
CA SER A 227 -2.37 -14.85 -13.45
C SER A 227 -1.18 -13.92 -13.25
N LEU A 228 -0.13 -14.40 -12.58
CA LEU A 228 1.18 -13.76 -12.55
C LEU A 228 2.19 -14.75 -13.11
N GLU A 229 2.85 -14.39 -14.21
CA GLU A 229 3.81 -15.25 -14.90
C GLU A 229 5.11 -14.48 -15.15
N GLY A 230 6.25 -15.09 -14.89
CA GLY A 230 7.55 -14.45 -15.05
C GLY A 230 8.60 -15.06 -14.14
N GLY A 231 9.51 -14.23 -13.66
CA GLY A 231 10.59 -14.64 -12.77
C GLY A 231 10.96 -13.56 -11.75
N GLY A 232 11.40 -14.01 -10.58
CA GLY A 232 11.80 -13.14 -9.47
C GLY A 232 11.05 -13.46 -8.19
N GLU A 233 10.83 -12.46 -7.35
CA GLU A 233 10.09 -12.60 -6.10
C GLU A 233 9.00 -11.54 -5.99
N VAL A 234 7.86 -11.93 -5.43
CA VAL A 234 6.71 -11.03 -5.22
C VAL A 234 6.27 -11.08 -3.75
N LEU A 235 5.93 -9.91 -3.22
CA LEU A 235 5.20 -9.77 -1.97
C LEU A 235 3.71 -9.66 -2.30
N VAL A 236 2.90 -10.52 -1.70
CA VAL A 236 1.45 -10.58 -1.91
C VAL A 236 0.74 -10.34 -0.58
N ALA A 237 -0.05 -9.28 -0.52
CA ALA A 237 -0.95 -9.00 0.60
C ALA A 237 -2.40 -9.26 0.18
N ARG A 238 -3.16 -9.94 1.03
CA ARG A 238 -4.61 -10.07 0.91
C ARG A 238 -5.29 -9.44 2.12
N LEU A 239 -6.14 -8.46 1.86
CA LEU A 239 -7.01 -7.82 2.84
C LEU A 239 -8.43 -8.34 2.60
N THR A 240 -8.93 -9.13 3.54
CA THR A 240 -10.29 -9.68 3.50
C THR A 240 -11.16 -8.87 4.47
N PRO A 241 -12.25 -8.23 4.01
CA PRO A 241 -13.15 -7.50 4.91
C PRO A 241 -13.71 -8.42 6.00
N ARG A 242 -13.72 -7.95 7.23
CA ARG A 242 -14.42 -8.60 8.34
C ARG A 242 -15.85 -8.11 8.36
N ALA A 243 -16.79 -9.02 8.66
CA ALA A 243 -18.13 -8.61 9.01
C ALA A 243 -18.06 -7.70 10.26
N PRO A 244 -18.84 -6.61 10.33
CA PRO A 244 -18.90 -5.80 11.54
C PRO A 244 -19.32 -6.70 12.70
N ALA A 245 -18.59 -6.61 13.82
CA ALA A 245 -18.94 -7.32 15.03
C ALA A 245 -20.34 -6.87 15.47
N GLY A 246 -21.35 -7.75 15.35
CA GLY A 246 -22.75 -7.46 15.66
C GLY A 246 -23.78 -7.85 14.58
N ALA A 247 -23.39 -8.54 13.51
CA ALA A 247 -24.32 -9.07 12.50
C ALA A 247 -24.77 -10.54 12.78
N ASP A 248 -24.60 -11.03 14.00
CA ASP A 248 -25.23 -12.27 14.45
C ASP A 248 -26.43 -11.91 15.35
N SER A 249 -27.61 -12.07 14.74
CA SER A 249 -28.96 -12.36 15.28
C SER A 249 -29.35 -11.87 16.69
#